data_AF-A0A0Q0ZNT9-F1
#
_entry.id   AF-A0A0Q0ZNT9-F1
#
_cell.length_a   1.000
_cell.length_b   1.000
_cell.length_c   1.000
_cell.angle_alpha   90.00
_cell.angle_beta   90.00
_cell.angle_gamma   90.00
#
_symmetry.space_group_name_H-M   'P 1'
#
loop_
_entity.id
_entity.type
_entity.pdbx_description
1 polymer ?
#
loop_
_entity_poly.entity_id
_entity_poly.type
_entity_poly.pdbx_seq_one_letter_code
_entity_poly.pdbx_strand_id
1 'polypeptide(L)' 'MAAKKKKERIQKAFKEGLEYQVALPFCYTWMARTEKEYEAYAKGYVRITHPQFKVIDVDINKRIAICIQERPEGDSK' A
#
# COMPACT_ATOMS: atom_id res chain seq x y z
N MET A 1 17.99 12.87 -10.27
CA MET A 1 17.69 13.56 -8.99
C MET A 1 16.25 13.35 -8.47
N ALA A 2 15.27 12.92 -9.28
CA ALA A 2 13.87 12.75 -8.84
C ALA A 2 13.61 11.56 -7.88
N ALA A 3 14.36 10.47 -8.00
CA ALA A 3 14.18 9.27 -7.16
C ALA A 3 14.56 9.47 -5.68
N LYS A 4 15.50 10.38 -5.38
CA LYS A 4 15.95 10.67 -4.01
C LYS A 4 14.85 11.36 -3.19
N LYS A 5 14.18 12.36 -3.78
CA LYS A 5 13.04 13.07 -3.16
C LYS A 5 11.85 12.15 -2.86
N LYS A 6 11.58 11.14 -3.69
CA LYS A 6 10.50 10.16 -3.46
C LYS A 6 10.81 9.26 -2.27
N LYS A 7 12.05 8.75 -2.17
CA LYS A 7 12.51 7.93 -1.04
C LYS A 7 12.52 8.70 0.30
N GLU A 8 12.91 9.98 0.29
CA GLU A 8 12.86 10.82 1.50
C GLU A 8 11.42 11.12 1.98
N ARG A 9 10.47 11.39 1.07
CA ARG A 9 9.06 11.57 1.46
C ARG A 9 8.45 10.30 2.04
N ILE A 10 8.79 9.13 1.48
CA ILE A 10 8.35 7.82 1.99
C ILE A 10 8.94 7.58 3.39
N GLN A 11 10.22 7.89 3.61
CA GLN A 11 10.87 7.76 4.93
C GLN A 11 10.35 8.76 5.97
N LYS A 12 9.88 9.94 5.56
CA LYS A 12 9.30 10.93 6.47
C LYS A 12 7.87 10.55 6.90
N ALA A 13 7.09 9.91 6.03
CA ALA A 13 5.80 9.29 6.38
C ALA A 13 5.97 8.04 7.27
N PHE A 14 7.15 7.42 7.25
CA PHE A 14 7.50 6.21 8.00
C PHE A 14 7.69 6.44 9.51
N LYS A 15 7.88 7.69 9.97
CA LYS A 15 8.36 7.93 11.34
C LYS A 15 7.26 7.95 12.42
N GLU A 16 5.99 8.09 12.08
CA GLU A 16 4.92 8.23 13.09
C GLU A 16 3.59 7.57 12.65
N GLY A 17 3.53 6.23 12.71
CA GLY A 17 2.35 5.54 13.27
C GLY A 17 1.11 5.25 12.42
N LEU A 18 1.18 5.22 11.08
CA LEU A 18 0.00 4.93 10.22
C LEU A 18 0.25 3.83 9.18
N GLU A 19 0.95 2.77 9.56
CA GLU A 19 1.02 1.55 8.76
C GLU A 19 -0.25 0.73 8.97
N TYR A 20 -0.98 0.49 7.88
CA TYR A 20 -2.20 -0.30 7.85
C TYR A 20 -1.97 -1.58 7.06
N GLN A 21 -2.43 -2.69 7.63
CA GLN A 21 -2.44 -3.98 6.95
C GLN A 21 -3.82 -4.22 6.38
N VAL A 22 -3.90 -4.38 5.06
CA VAL A 22 -5.14 -4.72 4.36
C VAL A 22 -5.08 -6.18 3.95
N ALA A 23 -6.00 -7.00 4.45
CA ALA A 23 -6.12 -8.37 4.03
C ALA A 23 -6.59 -8.44 2.57
N LEU A 24 -5.92 -9.25 1.75
CA LEU A 24 -6.23 -9.44 0.35
C LEU A 24 -7.13 -10.66 0.14
N PRO A 25 -8.01 -10.62 -0.87
CA PRO A 25 -8.81 -11.78 -1.26
C PRO A 25 -7.94 -13.00 -1.57
N PHE A 26 -8.29 -14.15 -0.98
CA PHE A 26 -7.56 -15.40 -1.18
C PHE A 26 -7.54 -15.85 -2.65
N CYS A 27 -8.59 -15.55 -3.41
CA CYS A 27 -8.69 -15.90 -4.82
C CYS A 27 -7.57 -15.31 -5.69
N TYR A 28 -6.96 -14.18 -5.29
CA TYR A 28 -5.85 -13.57 -6.03
C TYR A 28 -4.62 -14.48 -6.10
N THR A 29 -4.42 -15.36 -5.12
CA THR A 29 -3.32 -16.34 -5.13
C THR A 29 -3.46 -17.34 -6.27
N TRP A 30 -4.68 -17.68 -6.69
CA TRP A 30 -4.92 -18.60 -7.81
C TRP A 30 -5.12 -17.89 -9.14
N MET A 31 -5.64 -16.65 -9.10
CA MET A 31 -5.87 -15.86 -10.30
C MET A 31 -4.59 -15.23 -10.86
N ALA A 32 -3.66 -14.83 -9.98
CA ALA A 32 -2.39 -14.27 -10.41
C ALA A 32 -1.46 -15.39 -10.88
N ARG A 33 -0.98 -15.28 -12.13
CA ARG A 33 0.01 -16.22 -12.68
C ARG A 33 1.43 -15.80 -12.33
N THR A 34 1.62 -14.53 -12.02
CA THR A 34 2.90 -13.93 -11.64
C THR A 34 2.76 -13.04 -10.40
N GLU A 35 3.86 -12.84 -9.68
CA GLU A 35 3.91 -11.94 -8.52
C GLU A 35 3.51 -10.51 -8.90
N LYS A 36 3.89 -10.05 -10.11
CA LYS A 36 3.52 -8.74 -10.63
C LYS A 36 2.01 -8.58 -10.84
N GLU A 37 1.33 -9.62 -11.31
CA GLU A 37 -0.13 -9.62 -11.42
C GLU A 37 -0.79 -9.59 -10.05
N TYR A 38 -0.25 -10.34 -9.08
CA TYR A 38 -0.74 -10.32 -7.70
C TYR A 38 -0.63 -8.92 -7.09
N GLU A 39 0.52 -8.26 -7.25
CA GLU A 39 0.69 -6.88 -6.83
C GLU A 39 -0.28 -5.92 -7.52
N ALA A 40 -0.56 -6.11 -8.81
CA ALA A 40 -1.50 -5.27 -9.54
C ALA A 40 -2.93 -5.44 -9.01
N TYR A 41 -3.36 -6.66 -8.71
CA TYR A 41 -4.63 -6.94 -8.06
C TYR A 41 -4.70 -6.33 -6.66
N ALA A 42 -3.65 -6.47 -5.86
CA ALA A 42 -3.57 -5.88 -4.53
C ALA A 42 -3.69 -4.35 -4.57
N LYS A 43 -2.93 -3.69 -5.46
CA LYS A 43 -2.99 -2.23 -5.65
C LYS A 43 -4.37 -1.78 -6.14
N GLY A 44 -4.98 -2.51 -7.08
CA GLY A 44 -6.32 -2.23 -7.57
C GLY A 44 -7.39 -2.36 -6.48
N TYR A 45 -7.32 -3.45 -5.71
CA TYR A 45 -8.23 -3.72 -4.60
C TYR A 45 -8.18 -2.59 -3.56
N VAL A 46 -6.99 -2.28 -3.05
CA VAL A 46 -6.81 -1.22 -2.03
C VAL A 46 -7.29 0.13 -2.57
N ARG A 47 -7.03 0.46 -3.84
CA ARG A 47 -7.49 1.72 -4.43
C ARG A 47 -9.02 1.84 -4.48
N ILE A 48 -9.73 0.73 -4.66
CA ILE A 48 -11.19 0.70 -4.75
C ILE A 48 -11.81 0.68 -3.34
N THR A 49 -11.30 -0.16 -2.43
CA THR A 49 -11.88 -0.37 -1.10
C THR A 49 -11.41 0.64 -0.07
N HIS A 50 -10.19 1.13 -0.21
CA HIS A 50 -9.54 2.07 0.70
C HIS A 50 -8.80 3.16 -0.09
N PRO A 51 -9.52 4.08 -0.75
CA PRO A 51 -8.92 5.10 -1.63
C PRO A 51 -7.95 6.06 -0.92
N GLN A 52 -8.10 6.22 0.39
CA GLN A 52 -7.21 7.00 1.26
C GLN A 52 -5.87 6.31 1.58
N PHE A 53 -5.72 5.06 1.21
CA PHE A 53 -4.54 4.26 1.49
C PHE A 53 -3.67 4.11 0.25
N LYS A 54 -2.37 4.19 0.48
CA LYS A 54 -1.35 4.00 -0.54
C LYS A 54 -0.57 2.75 -0.22
N VAL A 55 -0.61 1.78 -1.13
CA VAL A 55 0.15 0.54 -1.01
C VAL A 55 1.64 0.85 -1.12
N ILE A 56 2.39 0.49 -0.09
CA ILE A 56 3.86 0.60 -0.07
C ILE A 56 4.53 -0.74 -0.33
N ASP A 57 3.90 -1.84 0.10
CA ASP A 57 4.42 -3.19 -0.05
C ASP A 57 3.29 -4.22 -0.07
N VAL A 58 3.55 -5.40 -0.62
CA VAL A 58 2.58 -6.50 -0.70
C VAL A 58 3.26 -7.80 -0.28
N ASP A 59 2.80 -8.37 0.84
CA ASP A 59 3.24 -9.68 1.33
C ASP A 59 2.31 -10.77 0.77
N ILE A 60 2.78 -11.47 -0.27
CA ILE A 60 2.01 -12.52 -0.96
C ILE A 60 1.81 -13.75 -0.06
N ASN A 61 2.79 -14.09 0.78
CA ASN A 61 2.73 -15.26 1.65
C ASN A 61 1.69 -15.07 2.76
N LYS A 62 1.62 -13.86 3.32
CA LYS A 62 0.62 -13.50 4.33
C LYS A 62 -0.70 -13.03 3.73
N ARG A 63 -0.72 -12.70 2.43
CA ARG A 63 -1.85 -12.15 1.69
C ARG A 63 -2.29 -10.80 2.25
N ILE A 64 -1.33 -9.93 2.49
CA ILE A 64 -1.55 -8.62 3.11
C ILE A 64 -0.89 -7.54 2.25
N ALA A 65 -1.62 -6.46 2.00
CA ALA A 65 -1.03 -5.23 1.48
C ALA A 65 -0.69 -4.29 2.65
N ILE A 66 0.57 -3.88 2.73
CA ILE A 66 1.03 -2.88 3.68
C ILE A 66 0.79 -1.51 3.05
N CYS A 67 0.02 -0.69 3.73
CA CYS A 67 -0.44 0.59 3.25
C CYS A 67 -0.10 1.70 4.23
N ILE A 68 0.02 2.92 3.71
CA ILE A 68 0.09 4.13 4.52
C ILE A 68 -1.12 5.00 4.22
N GLN A 69 -1.66 5.64 5.25
CA GLN A 69 -2.61 6.73 5.07
C GLN A 69 -1.82 8.03 4.96
N GLU A 70 -1.80 8.64 3.78
CA GLU A 70 -1.36 10.04 3.66
C GLU A 70 -2.45 10.85 4.36
N ARG A 71 -2.23 11.30 5.61
CA ARG A 71 -3.15 12.27 6.24
C ARG A 71 -3.35 13.41 5.24
N PRO A 72 -4.59 13.90 5.03
CA PRO A 72 -4.73 15.21 4.45
C PRO A 72 -3.98 16.18 5.37
N GLU A 73 -3.02 16.89 4.81
CA GLU A 73 -2.28 17.96 5.46
C GLU A 73 -3.32 19.06 5.80
N GLY A 74 -4.02 18.93 6.94
CA GLY A 74 -5.19 19.78 7.20
C GLY A 74 -6.07 19.53 8.43
N ASP A 75 -5.77 18.60 9.34
CA ASP A 75 -6.51 18.50 10.61
C ASP A 75 -5.55 18.62 11.81
N SER A 76 -5.02 19.83 11.96
CA SER A 76 -4.77 20.41 13.28
C SER A 76 -5.89 21.41 13.50
N LYS A 77 -6.91 21.03 14.26
CA LYS A 77 -7.84 21.99 14.86
C LYS A 77 -8.01 21.68 16.34
#